data_AF-A0A255PMN6-F1
#
_entry.id   AF-A0A255PMN6-F1
#
_cell.length_a   1.000
_cell.length_b   1.000
_cell.length_c   1.000
_cell.angle_alpha   90.00
_cell.angle_beta   90.00
_cell.angle_gamma   90.00
#
_symmetry.space_group_name_H-M   'P 1'
#
loop_
_entity.id
_entity.type
_entity.pdbx_description
1 polymer ?
#
loop_
_entity_poly.entity_id
_entity_poly.type
_entity_poly.pdbx_seq_one_letter_code
_entity_poly.pdbx_strand_id
1 'polypeptide(L)'
;MQERNEEDVPDDEVRRLLRQAAAGAFDHHFRNLAERLVRLRVPDTVIVLGWEMNGITYTHRCGPDPQAWKTYWNRIVAAMRAVPGQRFRFDFTPSRGRDAVPWTECYPGDDTVDIIGMDAYDQPSGMSFDEQVREPYGLRHHVDFAHSHGKPLSFPEWGLFRNGDNAAYMRRMLAWIDAHRPLYQTLTDYCPHGVWQCAANPRSSRVYRAALYGRTAQPAPTPAPRPPAGCPPPDPGDWIGSWLGGKPCVRWDRRSRSR
;
A
#
# COMPACT_ATOMS: atom_id res chain seq x y z
N MET A 1 -12.01 9.38 -14.38
CA MET A 1 -11.90 10.85 -14.47
C MET A 1 -12.21 11.22 -15.92
N GLN A 2 -11.34 11.87 -16.70
CA GLN A 2 -11.52 12.12 -18.14
C GLN A 2 -11.90 10.82 -18.89
N GLU A 3 -12.65 10.97 -19.98
CA GLU A 3 -12.95 9.87 -20.92
C GLU A 3 -11.70 9.45 -21.73
N ARG A 4 -11.85 8.45 -22.60
CA ARG A 4 -10.78 7.94 -23.47
C ARG A 4 -9.57 7.47 -22.68
N ASN A 5 -9.83 6.78 -21.57
CA ASN A 5 -8.79 6.28 -20.68
C ASN A 5 -7.95 5.24 -21.43
N GLU A 6 -6.62 5.32 -21.31
CA GLU A 6 -5.67 4.42 -22.00
C GLU A 6 -5.65 4.53 -23.54
N GLU A 7 -6.20 5.59 -24.13
CA GLU A 7 -6.15 5.82 -25.60
C GLU A 7 -4.90 6.62 -26.06
N ASP A 8 -3.84 6.67 -25.25
CA ASP A 8 -2.59 7.39 -25.56
C ASP A 8 -2.81 8.86 -25.99
N VAL A 9 -3.71 9.56 -25.28
CA VAL A 9 -4.08 10.93 -25.61
C VAL A 9 -2.87 11.89 -25.50
N PRO A 10 -2.58 12.72 -26.53
CA PRO A 10 -1.48 13.68 -26.51
C PRO A 10 -1.60 14.77 -25.43
N ASP A 11 -0.47 15.34 -25.00
CA ASP A 11 -0.40 16.33 -23.91
C ASP A 11 -1.21 17.61 -24.16
N ASP A 12 -1.25 18.12 -25.38
CA ASP A 12 -2.04 19.30 -25.73
C ASP A 12 -3.55 19.04 -25.57
N GLU A 13 -4.00 17.86 -25.95
CA GLU A 13 -5.36 17.40 -25.78
C GLU A 13 -5.70 17.16 -24.30
N VAL A 14 -4.82 16.47 -23.54
CA VAL A 14 -4.99 16.29 -22.08
C VAL A 14 -5.05 17.63 -21.35
N ARG A 15 -4.18 18.60 -21.72
CA ARG A 15 -4.21 19.95 -21.15
C ARG A 15 -5.55 20.63 -21.38
N ARG A 16 -6.12 20.52 -22.58
CA ARG A 16 -7.45 21.06 -22.89
C ARG A 16 -8.53 20.41 -22.04
N LEU A 17 -8.50 19.07 -21.92
CA LEU A 17 -9.44 18.32 -21.10
C LEU A 17 -9.34 18.69 -19.61
N LEU A 18 -8.13 18.82 -19.05
CA LEU A 18 -7.92 19.26 -17.67
C LEU A 18 -8.47 20.67 -17.42
N ARG A 19 -8.32 21.59 -18.37
CA ARG A 19 -8.88 22.95 -18.25
C ARG A 19 -10.40 22.98 -18.32
N GLN A 20 -11.02 22.19 -19.20
CA GLN A 20 -12.47 22.02 -19.23
C GLN A 20 -12.99 21.41 -17.91
N ALA A 21 -12.26 20.43 -17.40
CA ALA A 21 -12.56 19.77 -16.13
C ALA A 21 -12.45 20.74 -14.94
N ALA A 22 -11.39 21.55 -14.89
CA ALA A 22 -11.21 22.61 -13.90
C ALA A 22 -12.29 23.70 -14.00
N ALA A 23 -12.88 23.91 -15.18
CA ALA A 23 -14.04 24.78 -15.38
C ALA A 23 -15.38 24.14 -14.98
N GLY A 24 -15.40 22.86 -14.58
CA GLY A 24 -16.57 22.16 -14.04
C GLY A 24 -17.40 21.41 -15.07
N ALA A 25 -16.90 21.22 -16.30
CA ALA A 25 -17.64 20.52 -17.36
C ALA A 25 -18.13 19.12 -16.94
N PHE A 26 -17.38 18.44 -16.07
CA PHE A 26 -17.63 17.04 -15.69
C PHE A 26 -18.24 16.86 -14.29
N ASP A 27 -18.49 17.92 -13.52
CA ASP A 27 -18.98 17.82 -12.13
C ASP A 27 -20.28 17.00 -12.01
N HIS A 28 -21.15 17.12 -13.01
CA HIS A 28 -22.44 16.44 -13.05
C HIS A 28 -22.29 14.90 -13.09
N HIS A 29 -21.25 14.36 -13.72
CA HIS A 29 -20.98 12.93 -13.72
C HIS A 29 -20.68 12.40 -12.31
N PHE A 30 -19.89 13.16 -11.54
CA PHE A 30 -19.51 12.76 -10.19
C PHE A 30 -20.64 12.95 -9.19
N ARG A 31 -21.45 14.00 -9.34
CA ARG A 31 -22.71 14.12 -8.59
C ARG A 31 -23.62 12.93 -8.85
N ASN A 32 -23.80 12.54 -10.11
CA ASN A 32 -24.60 11.37 -10.48
C ASN A 32 -24.06 10.07 -9.89
N LEU A 33 -22.74 9.90 -9.84
CA LEU A 33 -22.10 8.76 -9.18
C LEU A 33 -22.38 8.76 -7.67
N ALA A 34 -22.16 9.88 -7.00
CA ALA A 34 -22.42 10.04 -5.56
C ALA A 34 -23.87 9.72 -5.20
N GLU A 35 -24.84 10.27 -5.94
CA GLU A 35 -26.25 9.97 -5.71
C GLU A 35 -26.59 8.49 -5.93
N ARG A 36 -25.97 7.84 -6.92
CA ARG A 36 -26.16 6.40 -7.16
C ARG A 36 -25.63 5.57 -6.00
N LEU A 37 -24.44 5.87 -5.50
CA LEU A 37 -23.84 5.17 -4.36
C LEU A 37 -24.68 5.32 -3.09
N VAL A 38 -25.20 6.52 -2.82
CA VAL A 38 -26.13 6.75 -1.69
C VAL A 38 -27.42 5.95 -1.86
N ARG A 39 -28.04 5.98 -3.05
CA ARG A 39 -29.26 5.20 -3.34
C ARG A 39 -29.05 3.69 -3.21
N LEU A 40 -27.87 3.19 -3.56
CA LEU A 40 -27.47 1.79 -3.40
C LEU A 40 -27.12 1.42 -1.95
N ARG A 41 -27.24 2.36 -1.00
CA ARG A 41 -26.94 2.16 0.42
C ARG A 41 -25.47 1.78 0.69
N VAL A 42 -24.56 2.31 -0.12
CA VAL A 42 -23.10 2.27 0.11
C VAL A 42 -22.51 3.67 0.32
N PRO A 43 -23.09 4.49 1.22
CA PRO A 43 -22.72 5.90 1.36
C PRO A 43 -21.31 6.12 1.93
N ASP A 44 -20.68 5.12 2.52
CA ASP A 44 -19.36 5.16 3.17
C ASP A 44 -18.22 4.58 2.30
N THR A 45 -18.45 4.55 0.99
CA THR A 45 -17.48 4.07 -0.02
C THR A 45 -16.17 4.88 0.03
N VAL A 46 -15.03 4.18 0.00
CA VAL A 46 -13.72 4.76 -0.30
C VAL A 46 -13.57 4.86 -1.82
N ILE A 47 -13.26 6.03 -2.33
CA ILE A 47 -13.14 6.31 -3.76
C ILE A 47 -11.68 6.63 -4.07
N VAL A 48 -11.04 5.72 -4.82
CA VAL A 48 -9.70 5.93 -5.39
C VAL A 48 -9.87 6.76 -6.66
N LEU A 49 -9.81 8.07 -6.50
CA LEU A 49 -10.03 9.00 -7.60
C LEU A 49 -8.71 9.23 -8.34
N GLY A 50 -8.73 9.17 -9.68
CA GLY A 50 -7.56 9.51 -10.50
C GLY A 50 -6.29 8.76 -10.10
N TRP A 51 -6.38 7.44 -9.87
CA TRP A 51 -5.25 6.58 -9.49
C TRP A 51 -4.08 6.72 -10.47
N GLU A 52 -2.85 6.52 -9.99
CA GLU A 52 -1.64 6.52 -10.81
C GLU A 52 -1.45 7.80 -11.66
N MET A 53 -1.96 8.93 -11.17
CA MET A 53 -1.96 10.20 -11.92
C MET A 53 -0.56 10.71 -12.29
N ASN A 54 0.49 10.24 -11.61
CA ASN A 54 1.87 10.62 -11.87
C ASN A 54 2.49 9.95 -13.11
N GLY A 55 1.81 8.95 -13.69
CA GLY A 55 2.20 8.31 -14.94
C GLY A 55 1.62 8.95 -16.19
N ILE A 56 1.76 8.25 -17.32
CA ILE A 56 1.25 8.70 -18.64
C ILE A 56 0.17 7.81 -19.24
N THR A 57 -0.02 6.60 -18.69
CA THR A 57 -0.96 5.58 -19.19
C THR A 57 -2.40 6.10 -19.26
N TYR A 58 -2.83 6.84 -18.23
CA TYR A 58 -4.20 7.28 -18.10
C TYR A 58 -4.41 8.71 -18.58
N THR A 59 -5.53 8.96 -19.22
CA THR A 59 -5.91 10.31 -19.70
C THR A 59 -6.20 11.28 -18.55
N HIS A 60 -6.47 10.75 -17.35
CA HIS A 60 -6.64 11.55 -16.13
C HIS A 60 -5.34 11.90 -15.41
N ARG A 61 -4.19 11.62 -16.03
CA ARG A 61 -2.88 11.98 -15.50
C ARG A 61 -2.80 13.46 -15.09
N CYS A 62 -1.97 13.72 -14.09
CA CYS A 62 -1.75 15.04 -13.51
C CYS A 62 -0.95 15.96 -14.42
N GLY A 63 0.05 15.40 -15.11
CA GLY A 63 0.67 16.08 -16.24
C GLY A 63 -0.33 16.25 -17.39
N PRO A 64 -0.19 17.27 -18.25
CA PRO A 64 0.85 18.28 -18.25
C PRO A 64 0.40 19.59 -17.57
N ASP A 65 -0.71 19.60 -16.82
CA ASP A 65 -1.25 20.78 -16.13
C ASP A 65 -1.66 20.47 -14.68
N PRO A 66 -0.68 20.31 -13.75
CA PRO A 66 -0.96 19.92 -12.36
C PRO A 66 -1.89 20.86 -11.62
N GLN A 67 -1.91 22.15 -11.97
CA GLN A 67 -2.80 23.13 -11.32
C GLN A 67 -4.26 22.91 -11.74
N ALA A 68 -4.50 22.68 -13.04
CA ALA A 68 -5.83 22.30 -13.51
C ALA A 68 -6.26 20.94 -12.93
N TRP A 69 -5.34 19.97 -12.82
CA TRP A 69 -5.62 18.67 -12.19
C TRP A 69 -6.07 18.81 -10.73
N LYS A 70 -5.33 19.58 -9.91
CA LYS A 70 -5.69 19.85 -8.50
C LYS A 70 -7.03 20.56 -8.36
N THR A 71 -7.28 21.54 -9.25
CA THR A 71 -8.58 22.22 -9.31
C THR A 71 -9.69 21.22 -9.62
N TYR A 72 -9.50 20.36 -10.62
CA TYR A 72 -10.48 19.35 -10.99
C TYR A 72 -10.76 18.35 -9.87
N TRP A 73 -9.72 17.82 -9.20
CA TRP A 73 -9.87 16.98 -8.01
C TRP A 73 -10.80 17.64 -6.98
N ASN A 74 -10.48 18.88 -6.60
CA ASN A 74 -11.24 19.61 -5.58
C ASN A 74 -12.70 19.81 -5.99
N ARG A 75 -12.97 20.06 -7.28
CA ARG A 75 -14.34 20.15 -7.80
C ARG A 75 -15.10 18.84 -7.73
N ILE A 76 -14.47 17.72 -8.10
CA ILE A 76 -15.07 16.39 -8.01
C ILE A 76 -15.48 16.12 -6.57
N VAL A 77 -14.54 16.29 -5.63
CA VAL A 77 -14.78 16.06 -4.20
C VAL A 77 -15.91 16.95 -3.69
N ALA A 78 -15.93 18.23 -4.05
CA ALA A 78 -17.01 19.15 -3.68
C ALA A 78 -18.37 18.71 -4.24
N ALA A 79 -18.43 18.34 -5.53
CA ALA A 79 -19.66 17.90 -6.18
C ALA A 79 -20.23 16.62 -5.54
N MET A 80 -19.37 15.67 -5.17
CA MET A 80 -19.76 14.43 -4.51
C MET A 80 -20.17 14.68 -3.04
N ARG A 81 -19.41 15.51 -2.31
CA ARG A 81 -19.72 15.82 -0.90
C ARG A 81 -21.01 16.63 -0.71
N ALA A 82 -21.45 17.35 -1.75
CA ALA A 82 -22.71 18.07 -1.76
C ALA A 82 -23.96 17.17 -1.80
N VAL A 83 -23.82 15.88 -2.12
CA VAL A 83 -24.94 14.94 -2.16
C VAL A 83 -25.36 14.54 -0.73
N PRO A 84 -26.63 14.77 -0.32
CA PRO A 84 -27.08 14.41 1.02
C PRO A 84 -26.94 12.92 1.33
N GLY A 85 -26.53 12.59 2.55
CA GLY A 85 -26.39 11.21 3.02
C GLY A 85 -25.07 10.52 2.65
N GLN A 86 -24.21 11.17 1.86
CA GLN A 86 -22.87 10.67 1.58
C GLN A 86 -21.97 10.71 2.82
N ARG A 87 -21.05 9.76 2.91
CA ARG A 87 -19.95 9.67 3.89
C ARG A 87 -18.68 9.13 3.21
N PHE A 88 -18.45 9.53 1.96
CA PHE A 88 -17.33 9.04 1.16
C PHE A 88 -15.99 9.50 1.73
N ARG A 89 -14.97 8.70 1.48
CA ARG A 89 -13.56 9.07 1.71
C ARG A 89 -12.82 9.03 0.38
N PHE A 90 -11.99 10.04 0.13
CA PHE A 90 -11.22 10.15 -1.11
C PHE A 90 -9.77 9.75 -0.88
N ASP A 91 -9.34 8.76 -1.65
CA ASP A 91 -8.00 8.17 -1.57
C ASP A 91 -7.13 8.71 -2.71
N PHE A 92 -6.10 9.48 -2.37
CA PHE A 92 -5.11 10.01 -3.31
C PHE A 92 -4.00 8.99 -3.48
N THR A 93 -3.99 8.32 -4.63
CA THR A 93 -3.17 7.12 -4.86
C THR A 93 -2.30 7.26 -6.11
N PRO A 94 -1.02 7.61 -5.97
CA PRO A 94 -0.03 7.58 -7.05
C PRO A 94 0.57 6.19 -7.25
N SER A 95 1.19 5.95 -8.40
CA SER A 95 2.13 4.84 -8.59
C SER A 95 3.40 5.09 -7.78
N ARG A 96 3.98 4.04 -7.19
CA ARG A 96 5.25 4.11 -6.47
C ARG A 96 6.38 4.72 -7.33
N GLY A 97 7.12 5.64 -6.74
CA GLY A 97 8.26 6.30 -7.38
C GLY A 97 7.85 7.57 -8.11
N ARG A 98 8.79 8.13 -8.88
CA ARG A 98 8.51 9.37 -9.65
C ARG A 98 7.52 9.13 -10.77
N ASP A 99 7.68 8.04 -11.52
CA ASP A 99 7.07 7.87 -12.85
C ASP A 99 7.36 9.10 -13.75
N ALA A 100 6.36 9.72 -14.37
CA ALA A 100 6.56 10.89 -15.23
C ALA A 100 6.73 12.20 -14.45
N VAL A 101 5.96 12.41 -13.37
CA VAL A 101 6.01 13.62 -12.53
C VAL A 101 6.03 13.28 -11.04
N PRO A 102 6.78 14.00 -10.19
CA PRO A 102 6.68 13.83 -8.74
C PRO A 102 5.22 13.89 -8.25
N TRP A 103 4.70 12.80 -7.70
CA TRP A 103 3.28 12.75 -7.33
C TRP A 103 2.89 13.78 -6.27
N THR A 104 3.83 14.23 -5.44
CA THR A 104 3.60 15.30 -4.44
C THR A 104 3.25 16.64 -5.09
N GLU A 105 3.68 16.91 -6.33
CA GLU A 105 3.30 18.13 -7.06
C GLU A 105 1.82 18.14 -7.46
N CYS A 106 1.23 16.94 -7.54
CA CYS A 106 -0.16 16.70 -7.84
C CYS A 106 -1.04 16.72 -6.59
N TYR A 107 -0.50 16.71 -5.37
CA TYR A 107 -1.31 16.67 -4.15
C TYR A 107 -2.26 17.88 -4.06
N PRO A 108 -3.59 17.68 -3.98
CA PRO A 108 -4.57 18.77 -4.09
C PRO A 108 -4.84 19.50 -2.77
N GLY A 109 -4.31 19.01 -1.65
CA GLY A 109 -4.43 19.58 -0.31
C GLY A 109 -5.22 18.70 0.67
N ASP A 110 -5.04 18.97 1.96
CA ASP A 110 -5.59 18.13 3.05
C ASP A 110 -7.11 18.19 3.17
N ASP A 111 -7.75 19.25 2.67
CA ASP A 111 -9.20 19.45 2.81
C ASP A 111 -10.02 18.46 1.98
N THR A 112 -9.44 17.94 0.90
CA THR A 112 -10.14 17.10 -0.09
C THR A 112 -9.53 15.70 -0.24
N VAL A 113 -8.52 15.38 0.56
CA VAL A 113 -7.91 14.04 0.64
C VAL A 113 -8.13 13.47 2.03
N ASP A 114 -8.73 12.28 2.09
CA ASP A 114 -9.02 11.58 3.35
C ASP A 114 -7.99 10.48 3.64
N ILE A 115 -7.38 9.90 2.61
CA ILE A 115 -6.42 8.79 2.68
C ILE A 115 -5.30 9.05 1.67
N ILE A 116 -4.06 8.77 2.05
CA ILE A 116 -2.91 8.82 1.14
C ILE A 116 -2.52 7.38 0.79
N GLY A 117 -2.85 6.96 -0.42
CA GLY A 117 -2.57 5.63 -0.95
C GLY A 117 -1.26 5.55 -1.71
N MET A 118 -0.94 4.34 -2.17
CA MET A 118 0.11 4.10 -3.17
C MET A 118 -0.14 2.77 -3.87
N ASP A 119 0.01 2.76 -5.19
CA ASP A 119 0.03 1.55 -5.98
C ASP A 119 1.48 1.05 -6.13
N ALA A 120 1.73 -0.19 -5.71
CA ALA A 120 3.09 -0.71 -5.53
C ALA A 120 3.24 -2.13 -6.07
N TYR A 121 3.90 -2.26 -7.22
CA TYR A 121 4.25 -3.54 -7.83
C TYR A 121 5.75 -3.82 -7.76
N ASP A 122 6.13 -5.09 -7.88
CA ASP A 122 7.55 -5.51 -7.93
C ASP A 122 8.20 -5.21 -9.29
N GLN A 123 8.41 -3.91 -9.55
CA GLN A 123 9.03 -3.39 -10.76
C GLN A 123 9.95 -2.20 -10.46
N PRO A 124 10.82 -1.75 -11.37
CA PRO A 124 11.23 -2.43 -12.60
C PRO A 124 11.94 -3.76 -12.32
N SER A 125 12.25 -4.51 -13.38
CA SER A 125 12.98 -5.77 -13.25
C SER A 125 14.32 -5.56 -12.55
N GLY A 126 14.63 -6.43 -11.58
CA GLY A 126 15.88 -6.41 -10.84
C GLY A 126 15.97 -5.42 -9.66
N MET A 127 15.02 -4.50 -9.49
CA MET A 127 15.01 -3.59 -8.34
C MET A 127 14.60 -4.34 -7.05
N SER A 128 15.45 -4.27 -6.03
CA SER A 128 15.18 -4.88 -4.73
C SER A 128 14.12 -4.11 -3.94
N PHE A 129 13.46 -4.78 -2.99
CA PHE A 129 12.49 -4.11 -2.11
C PHE A 129 13.11 -2.96 -1.31
N ASP A 130 14.37 -3.10 -0.87
CA ASP A 130 15.09 -2.05 -0.14
C ASP A 130 15.36 -0.79 -0.99
N GLU A 131 15.48 -0.95 -2.31
CA GLU A 131 15.55 0.17 -3.24
C GLU A 131 14.18 0.82 -3.42
N GLN A 132 13.11 0.03 -3.57
CA GLN A 132 11.72 0.54 -3.65
C GLN A 132 11.30 1.32 -2.39
N VAL A 133 11.85 0.97 -1.22
CA VAL A 133 11.63 1.72 0.01
C VAL A 133 12.36 3.07 -0.01
N ARG A 134 13.62 3.10 -0.47
CA ARG A 134 14.51 4.26 -0.34
C ARG A 134 14.47 5.23 -1.52
N GLU A 135 13.95 4.80 -2.67
CA GLU A 135 13.88 5.65 -3.85
C GLU A 135 13.06 6.92 -3.59
N PRO A 136 13.36 8.03 -4.28
CA PRO A 136 12.53 9.22 -4.25
C PRO A 136 11.09 8.87 -4.62
N TYR A 137 10.13 9.37 -3.83
CA TYR A 137 8.69 9.13 -4.05
C TYR A 137 8.27 7.65 -3.90
N GLY A 138 9.14 6.81 -3.34
CA GLY A 138 8.88 5.40 -3.03
C GLY A 138 8.17 5.17 -1.70
N LEU A 139 8.26 3.93 -1.19
CA LEU A 139 7.44 3.48 -0.04
C LEU A 139 7.73 4.25 1.26
N ARG A 140 8.99 4.60 1.55
CA ARG A 140 9.30 5.41 2.75
C ARG A 140 8.71 6.81 2.62
N HIS A 141 8.87 7.45 1.46
CA HIS A 141 8.35 8.79 1.23
C HIS A 141 6.82 8.83 1.34
N HIS A 142 6.12 7.80 0.84
CA HIS A 142 4.68 7.61 1.03
C HIS A 142 4.26 7.65 2.50
N VAL A 143 4.91 6.80 3.32
CA VAL A 143 4.64 6.73 4.76
C VAL A 143 4.88 8.07 5.45
N ASP A 144 6.04 8.67 5.18
CA ASP A 144 6.44 9.91 5.84
C ASP A 144 5.52 11.07 5.45
N PHE A 145 5.11 11.15 4.17
CA PHE A 145 4.19 12.16 3.67
C PHE A 145 2.78 12.00 4.28
N ALA A 146 2.26 10.78 4.35
CA ALA A 146 0.96 10.56 5.00
C ALA A 146 0.99 10.95 6.48
N HIS A 147 2.07 10.61 7.20
CA HIS A 147 2.26 11.00 8.58
C HIS A 147 2.38 12.52 8.75
N SER A 148 3.12 13.22 7.89
CA SER A 148 3.25 14.68 7.98
C SER A 148 1.94 15.43 7.74
N HIS A 149 1.03 14.83 6.96
CA HIS A 149 -0.31 15.35 6.70
C HIS A 149 -1.37 14.82 7.70
N GLY A 150 -0.98 13.95 8.64
CA GLY A 150 -1.90 13.36 9.62
C GLY A 150 -2.99 12.48 8.98
N LYS A 151 -2.70 11.84 7.84
CA LYS A 151 -3.65 11.02 7.08
C LYS A 151 -3.32 9.52 7.21
N PRO A 152 -4.33 8.64 7.19
CA PRO A 152 -4.11 7.21 7.10
C PRO A 152 -3.50 6.80 5.76
N LEU A 153 -2.79 5.66 5.77
CA LEU A 153 -2.21 5.03 4.59
C LEU A 153 -3.18 4.04 3.93
N SER A 154 -3.03 3.80 2.64
CA SER A 154 -3.61 2.65 1.94
C SER A 154 -2.65 2.08 0.88
N PHE A 155 -2.91 0.84 0.47
CA PHE A 155 -2.32 0.24 -0.74
C PHE A 155 -3.44 -0.30 -1.62
N PRO A 156 -4.09 0.56 -2.44
CA PRO A 156 -5.22 0.17 -3.27
C PRO A 156 -4.83 -0.85 -4.35
N GLU A 157 -3.58 -0.83 -4.81
CA GLU A 157 -3.02 -1.93 -5.57
C GLU A 157 -1.61 -2.28 -5.11
N TRP A 158 -1.35 -3.58 -4.93
CA TRP A 158 0.00 -4.08 -4.85
C TRP A 158 0.06 -5.53 -5.30
N GLY A 159 1.24 -5.97 -5.75
CA GLY A 159 1.39 -7.34 -6.20
C GLY A 159 2.66 -7.61 -7.00
N LEU A 160 2.68 -8.77 -7.65
CA LEU A 160 3.74 -9.11 -8.59
C LEU A 160 3.46 -8.44 -9.93
N PHE A 161 4.49 -8.27 -10.74
CA PHE A 161 4.44 -7.72 -12.08
C PHE A 161 5.64 -8.20 -12.90
N ARG A 162 6.67 -7.36 -13.08
CA ARG A 162 7.81 -7.61 -14.00
C ARG A 162 8.82 -8.64 -13.50
N ASN A 163 8.82 -8.97 -12.21
CA ASN A 163 9.78 -9.93 -11.63
C ASN A 163 9.18 -11.35 -11.44
N GLY A 164 7.93 -11.58 -11.86
CA GLY A 164 7.29 -12.90 -11.85
C GLY A 164 7.12 -13.49 -10.45
N ASP A 165 7.35 -14.80 -10.28
CA ASP A 165 7.20 -15.52 -9.00
C ASP A 165 8.23 -15.09 -7.94
N ASN A 166 8.00 -13.92 -7.34
CA ASN A 166 8.92 -13.25 -6.43
C ASN A 166 8.52 -13.35 -4.94
N ALA A 167 8.80 -14.50 -4.34
CA ALA A 167 8.47 -14.75 -2.93
C ALA A 167 9.19 -13.82 -1.94
N ALA A 168 10.33 -13.24 -2.33
CA ALA A 168 11.06 -12.29 -1.51
C ALA A 168 10.30 -10.96 -1.41
N TYR A 169 9.86 -10.41 -2.54
CA TYR A 169 9.01 -9.22 -2.55
C TYR A 169 7.72 -9.44 -1.75
N MET A 170 7.02 -10.56 -1.97
CA MET A 170 5.79 -10.88 -1.25
C MET A 170 5.97 -10.86 0.28
N ARG A 171 7.03 -11.50 0.80
CA ARG A 171 7.35 -11.47 2.23
C ARG A 171 7.61 -10.07 2.75
N ARG A 172 8.41 -9.29 2.00
CA ARG A 172 8.83 -7.94 2.40
C ARG A 172 7.67 -6.94 2.37
N MET A 173 6.82 -6.99 1.35
CA MET A 173 5.65 -6.11 1.25
C MET A 173 4.60 -6.44 2.32
N LEU A 174 4.34 -7.73 2.59
CA LEU A 174 3.46 -8.14 3.69
C LEU A 174 3.98 -7.65 5.05
N ALA A 175 5.29 -7.75 5.31
CA ALA A 175 5.90 -7.22 6.52
C ALA A 175 5.82 -5.68 6.59
N TRP A 176 5.96 -4.99 5.46
CA TRP A 176 5.81 -3.54 5.38
C TRP A 176 4.39 -3.09 5.72
N ILE A 177 3.39 -3.77 5.16
CA ILE A 177 1.96 -3.56 5.45
C ILE A 177 1.68 -3.84 6.94
N ASP A 178 2.25 -4.92 7.50
CA ASP A 178 2.08 -5.26 8.92
C ASP A 178 2.65 -4.18 9.85
N ALA A 179 3.82 -3.64 9.51
CA ALA A 179 4.49 -2.62 10.30
C ALA A 179 3.76 -1.27 10.28
N HIS A 180 3.24 -0.85 9.12
CA HIS A 180 2.64 0.49 8.96
C HIS A 180 1.12 0.50 9.11
N ARG A 181 0.47 -0.67 9.12
CA ARG A 181 -0.98 -0.85 9.37
C ARG A 181 -1.85 0.12 8.55
N PRO A 182 -1.80 0.05 7.21
CA PRO A 182 -2.65 0.90 6.38
C PRO A 182 -4.13 0.63 6.69
N LEU A 183 -4.98 1.64 6.46
CA LEU A 183 -6.42 1.55 6.63
C LEU A 183 -7.01 0.37 5.84
N TYR A 184 -6.51 0.15 4.63
CA TYR A 184 -6.77 -1.05 3.85
C TYR A 184 -5.63 -1.31 2.88
N GLN A 185 -5.61 -2.53 2.37
CA GLN A 185 -4.79 -2.93 1.24
C GLN A 185 -5.58 -3.89 0.36
N THR A 186 -5.31 -3.88 -0.93
CA THR A 186 -5.89 -4.81 -1.90
C THR A 186 -4.78 -5.39 -2.77
N LEU A 187 -4.67 -6.72 -2.73
CA LEU A 187 -3.73 -7.48 -3.56
C LEU A 187 -4.32 -7.64 -4.95
N THR A 188 -3.55 -7.31 -5.97
CA THR A 188 -3.91 -7.53 -7.37
C THR A 188 -3.72 -8.99 -7.78
N ASP A 189 -4.81 -9.65 -8.21
CA ASP A 189 -4.81 -11.08 -8.54
C ASP A 189 -5.40 -11.37 -9.93
N TYR A 190 -4.55 -11.27 -10.95
CA TYR A 190 -4.86 -11.72 -12.32
C TYR A 190 -3.60 -12.28 -12.98
N CYS A 191 -3.74 -13.21 -13.92
CA CYS A 191 -2.56 -13.86 -14.51
C CYS A 191 -1.95 -13.00 -15.62
N PRO A 192 -0.60 -12.92 -15.69
CA PRO A 192 0.38 -13.79 -15.03
C PRO A 192 0.88 -13.32 -13.64
N HIS A 193 0.26 -12.29 -13.05
CA HIS A 193 0.78 -11.56 -11.88
C HIS A 193 0.21 -11.99 -10.52
N GLY A 194 -0.94 -12.67 -10.51
CA GLY A 194 -1.65 -13.03 -9.29
C GLY A 194 -0.96 -14.11 -8.45
N VAL A 195 -1.38 -14.24 -7.20
CA VAL A 195 -0.87 -15.24 -6.23
C VAL A 195 -1.97 -16.06 -5.57
N TRP A 196 -3.21 -15.85 -6.00
CA TRP A 196 -4.35 -16.65 -5.60
C TRP A 196 -4.84 -17.52 -6.75
N GLN A 197 -5.15 -16.91 -7.90
CA GLN A 197 -5.66 -17.60 -9.08
C GLN A 197 -4.57 -18.14 -10.02
N CYS A 198 -3.34 -17.63 -9.93
CA CYS A 198 -2.29 -17.96 -10.90
C CYS A 198 -1.35 -19.07 -10.43
N ALA A 199 -1.39 -20.21 -11.12
CA ALA A 199 -0.51 -21.34 -10.87
C ALA A 199 0.97 -21.04 -11.17
N ALA A 200 1.25 -20.03 -12.00
CA ALA A 200 2.60 -19.65 -12.42
C ALA A 200 3.46 -19.02 -11.31
N ASN A 201 2.86 -18.64 -10.17
CA ASN A 201 3.57 -18.00 -9.06
C ASN A 201 3.55 -18.84 -7.76
N PRO A 202 4.03 -20.10 -7.78
CA PRO A 202 3.83 -21.03 -6.67
C PRO A 202 4.60 -20.64 -5.39
N ARG A 203 5.76 -19.98 -5.50
CA ARG A 203 6.53 -19.58 -4.31
C ARG A 203 5.89 -18.37 -3.64
N SER A 204 5.47 -17.37 -4.39
CA SER A 204 4.75 -16.20 -3.87
C SER A 204 3.37 -16.56 -3.33
N SER A 205 2.64 -17.44 -4.01
CA SER A 205 1.35 -17.96 -3.54
C SER A 205 1.47 -18.65 -2.18
N ARG A 206 2.53 -19.44 -1.97
CA ARG A 206 2.80 -20.10 -0.69
C ARG A 206 3.04 -19.09 0.43
N VAL A 207 3.81 -18.04 0.17
CA VAL A 207 4.04 -16.96 1.14
C VAL A 207 2.73 -16.26 1.48
N TYR A 208 1.97 -15.84 0.49
CA TYR A 208 0.73 -15.09 0.70
C TYR A 208 -0.30 -15.91 1.49
N ARG A 209 -0.50 -17.18 1.11
CA ARG A 209 -1.38 -18.10 1.86
C ARG A 209 -0.90 -18.32 3.29
N ALA A 210 0.40 -18.52 3.51
CA ALA A 210 0.95 -18.69 4.86
C ALA A 210 0.70 -17.45 5.74
N ALA A 211 0.84 -16.25 5.18
CA ALA A 211 0.57 -15.00 5.90
C ALA A 211 -0.93 -14.83 6.23
N LEU A 212 -1.84 -15.22 5.34
CA LEU A 212 -3.28 -15.14 5.59
C LEU A 212 -3.75 -16.16 6.63
N TYR A 213 -3.40 -17.43 6.46
CA TYR A 213 -3.85 -18.50 7.37
C TYR A 213 -3.13 -18.48 8.71
N GLY A 214 -1.87 -18.02 8.74
CA GLY A 214 -1.08 -17.83 9.96
C GLY A 214 -1.41 -16.57 10.77
N ARG A 215 -2.31 -15.70 10.27
CA ARG A 215 -2.87 -14.55 11.00
C ARG A 215 -4.13 -14.88 11.80
N THR A 216 -4.60 -16.14 11.79
CA THR A 216 -5.54 -16.60 12.80
C THR A 216 -4.82 -16.55 14.15
N ALA A 217 -5.40 -15.82 15.11
CA ALA A 217 -4.79 -15.52 16.42
C ALA A 217 -3.92 -16.68 16.92
N GLN A 218 -2.63 -16.40 17.16
CA GLN A 218 -1.76 -17.33 17.86
C GLN A 218 -2.48 -17.79 19.14
N PRO A 219 -2.64 -19.11 19.38
CA PRO A 219 -2.88 -19.56 20.74
C PRO A 219 -1.77 -18.97 21.59
N ALA A 220 -2.13 -18.33 22.70
CA ALA A 220 -1.14 -17.83 23.65
C ALA A 220 -0.07 -18.91 23.87
N PRO A 221 1.24 -18.58 23.84
CA PRO A 221 2.28 -19.58 23.99
C PRO A 221 2.02 -20.34 25.28
N THR A 222 1.90 -21.67 25.18
CA THR A 222 1.83 -22.55 26.34
C THR A 222 3.01 -22.18 27.24
N PRO A 223 2.82 -21.92 28.55
CA PRO A 223 3.91 -21.54 29.42
C PRO A 223 5.01 -22.59 29.32
N ALA A 224 6.23 -22.17 28.99
CA ALA A 224 7.38 -23.06 28.98
C ALA A 224 7.53 -23.70 30.36
N PRO A 225 7.93 -24.98 30.45
CA PRO A 225 8.24 -25.61 31.73
C PRO A 225 9.25 -24.74 32.48
N ARG A 226 8.97 -24.43 33.75
CA ARG A 226 9.91 -23.68 34.58
C ARG A 226 11.26 -24.42 34.59
N PRO A 227 12.39 -23.74 34.33
CA PRO A 227 13.69 -24.38 34.48
C PRO A 227 13.90 -24.82 35.93
N PRO A 228 14.63 -25.93 36.16
CA PRO A 228 14.94 -26.39 37.51
C PRO A 228 15.68 -25.28 38.29
N ALA A 229 15.37 -25.16 39.58
CA ALA A 229 15.94 -24.14 40.45
C ALA A 229 17.48 -24.19 40.43
N GLY A 230 18.12 -23.07 40.09
CA GLY A 230 19.58 -22.92 40.14
C GLY A 230 20.25 -22.34 38.89
N CYS A 231 19.52 -22.04 37.82
CA CYS A 231 20.07 -21.34 36.66
C CYS A 231 19.80 -19.81 36.75
N PRO A 232 20.83 -18.96 36.56
CA PRO A 232 20.59 -17.52 36.41
C PRO A 232 19.82 -17.24 35.11
N PRO A 233 18.95 -16.21 35.09
CA PRO A 233 18.17 -15.86 33.91
C PRO A 233 19.10 -15.41 32.77
N PRO A 234 18.77 -15.73 31.50
CA PRO A 234 19.55 -15.25 30.36
C PRO A 234 19.48 -13.73 30.22
N ASP A 235 20.59 -13.13 29.81
CA ASP A 235 20.79 -11.70 29.58
C ASP A 235 19.84 -11.19 28.47
N PRO A 236 19.10 -10.09 28.65
CA PRO A 236 18.18 -9.55 27.64
C PRO A 236 18.82 -9.10 26.31
N GLY A 237 20.15 -9.11 26.19
CA GLY A 237 20.88 -8.52 25.07
C GLY A 237 21.14 -9.39 23.82
N ASP A 238 20.82 -10.69 23.81
CA ASP A 238 21.35 -11.61 22.77
C ASP A 238 20.26 -12.25 21.89
N TRP A 239 19.62 -11.41 21.07
CA TRP A 239 18.51 -11.82 20.18
C TRP A 239 18.95 -12.68 18.98
N ILE A 240 20.26 -12.85 18.76
CA ILE A 240 20.83 -13.61 17.63
C ILE A 240 20.88 -15.13 17.91
N GLY A 241 20.80 -15.56 19.18
CA GLY A 241 20.84 -16.98 19.56
C GLY A 241 19.51 -17.74 19.51
N SER A 242 18.38 -17.06 19.30
CA SER A 242 17.05 -17.69 19.39
C SER A 242 16.63 -18.47 18.14
N TRP A 243 17.38 -18.37 17.04
CA TRP A 243 17.11 -19.07 15.79
C TRP A 243 17.92 -20.37 15.58
N LEU A 244 18.90 -20.66 16.45
CA LEU A 244 19.69 -21.89 16.43
C LEU A 244 19.67 -22.47 17.85
N GLY A 245 18.80 -23.44 18.10
CA GLY A 245 18.50 -24.06 19.41
C GLY A 245 19.61 -23.92 20.46
N GLY A 246 19.27 -23.26 21.56
CA GLY A 246 20.20 -22.74 22.57
C GLY A 246 21.26 -23.73 23.07
N LYS A 247 22.39 -23.18 23.56
CA LYS A 247 23.54 -23.96 24.05
C LYS A 247 23.15 -24.83 25.26
N PRO A 248 23.52 -26.11 25.29
CA PRO A 248 23.27 -26.96 26.45
C PRO A 248 24.11 -26.52 27.65
N CYS A 249 23.46 -26.35 28.81
CA CYS A 249 24.13 -26.22 30.10
C CYS A 249 24.74 -27.56 30.49
N VAL A 250 26.07 -27.65 30.53
CA VAL A 250 26.78 -28.82 31.06
C VAL A 250 27.17 -28.52 32.51
N ARG A 251 26.66 -29.32 33.46
CA ARG A 251 27.05 -29.25 34.87
C ARG A 251 28.41 -29.92 35.03
N TRP A 252 29.42 -29.16 35.47
CA TRP A 252 30.72 -29.73 35.84
C TRP A 252 30.68 -30.17 37.30
N ASP A 253 30.44 -31.45 37.56
CA ASP A 253 30.54 -31.99 38.92
C ASP A 253 32.03 -32.09 39.32
N ARG A 254 32.47 -31.17 40.20
CA ARG A 254 33.74 -31.31 40.93
C ARG A 254 33.62 -32.50 41.89
N ARG A 255 34.25 -33.63 41.55
CA ARG A 255 34.53 -34.69 42.54
C ARG A 255 35.55 -34.17 43.56
N SER A 256 35.11 -33.97 44.81
CA SER A 256 36.02 -33.85 45.95
C SER A 256 36.63 -35.23 46.23
N ARG A 257 37.96 -35.31 46.20
CA ARG A 257 38.72 -36.43 46.77
C ARG A 257 38.74 -36.26 48.29
N SER A 258 38.30 -37.26 49.04
CA SER A 258 38.62 -37.42 50.45
C SER A 258 39.26 -38.78 50.68
N ARG A 259 40.55 -38.70 51.06
CA ARG A 259 41.42 -39.63 51.79
C ARG A 259 41.29 -41.13 51.52
#